data_AF-A0A1X4IC40-F1
#
_entry.id   AF-A0A1X4IC40-F1
#
_cell.length_a   1.000
_cell.length_b   1.000
_cell.length_c   1.000
_cell.angle_alpha   90.00
_cell.angle_beta   90.00
_cell.angle_gamma   90.00
#
_symmetry.space_group_name_H-M   'P 1'
#
loop_
_entity.id
_entity.type
_entity.pdbx_description
1 polymer ?
#
loop_
_entity_poly.entity_id
_entity_poly.type
_entity_poly.pdbx_seq_one_letter_code
_entity_poly.pdbx_strand_id
1 'polypeptide(L)'
;LDTAVQRTLALLAARPGHQPVSDALQHALGAVRQGMPTPQRVTELVGNATAEGLLAAAVYCALVGEDVRQGLCLAVNHDGPSAAAGALTGGLLGALHGETALPPAWLAELEGRPTILELADDFAMEMTQGPALHGPAGSSVAWLARYPRGA
;
A
#
# COMPACT_ATOMS: atom_id res chain seq x y z
N LEU A 1 12.32 -4.70 -1.77
CA LEU A 1 11.56 -3.46 -2.10
C LEU A 1 12.39 -2.48 -2.95
N ASP A 2 13.64 -2.17 -2.62
CA ASP A 2 14.49 -1.23 -3.39
C ASP A 2 14.49 -1.50 -4.91
N THR A 3 14.76 -2.74 -5.33
CA THR A 3 14.71 -3.15 -6.75
C THR A 3 13.35 -2.90 -7.41
N ALA A 4 12.24 -3.05 -6.68
CA ALA A 4 10.91 -2.77 -7.20
C ALA A 4 10.72 -1.27 -7.42
N VAL A 5 11.19 -0.42 -6.49
CA VAL A 5 11.16 1.04 -6.65
C VAL A 5 11.99 1.48 -7.87
N GLN A 6 13.20 0.92 -8.05
CA GLN A 6 14.03 1.21 -9.22
C GLN A 6 13.34 0.79 -10.53
N ARG A 7 12.70 -0.37 -10.55
CA ARG A 7 11.91 -0.81 -11.71
C ARG A 7 10.72 0.11 -11.98
N THR A 8 10.01 0.55 -10.94
CA THR A 8 8.91 1.50 -11.07
C THR A 8 9.39 2.82 -11.67
N LEU A 9 10.54 3.35 -11.23
CA LEU A 9 11.15 4.56 -11.82
C LEU A 9 11.42 4.40 -13.32
N ALA A 10 11.96 3.25 -13.74
CA ALA A 10 12.19 2.96 -15.16
C ALA A 10 10.89 2.91 -15.98
N LEU A 11 9.80 2.36 -15.42
CA LEU A 11 8.49 2.33 -16.08
C LEU A 11 7.83 3.71 -16.17
N LEU A 12 7.99 4.53 -15.12
CA LEU A 12 7.42 5.87 -15.05
C LEU A 12 8.06 6.83 -16.05
N ALA A 13 9.35 6.68 -16.37
CA ALA A 13 10.08 7.57 -17.28
C ALA A 13 9.44 7.72 -18.67
N ALA A 14 8.62 6.75 -19.11
CA ALA A 14 7.92 6.79 -20.39
C ALA A 14 6.52 7.46 -20.32
N ARG A 15 6.05 7.90 -19.15
CA ARG A 15 4.68 8.40 -18.94
C ARG A 15 4.66 9.94 -18.86
N PRO A 16 3.83 10.65 -19.65
CA PRO A 16 3.70 12.09 -19.50
C PRO A 16 3.31 12.49 -18.07
N GLY A 17 3.96 13.51 -17.51
CA GLY A 17 3.66 14.02 -16.16
C GLY A 17 4.16 13.15 -15.01
N HIS A 18 5.09 12.22 -15.25
CA HIS A 18 5.60 11.31 -14.22
C HIS A 18 6.46 11.97 -13.14
N GLN A 19 7.03 13.16 -13.42
CA GLN A 19 8.05 13.82 -12.60
C GLN A 19 7.70 13.87 -11.11
N PRO A 20 6.51 14.35 -10.68
CA PRO A 20 6.21 14.46 -9.25
C PRO A 20 6.30 13.11 -8.51
N VAL A 21 5.86 12.02 -9.15
CA VAL A 21 5.92 10.67 -8.59
C VAL A 21 7.34 10.14 -8.60
N SER A 22 8.10 10.36 -9.69
CA SER A 22 9.50 9.96 -9.77
C SER A 22 10.36 10.66 -8.72
N ASP A 23 10.15 11.95 -8.52
CA ASP A 23 10.88 12.76 -7.54
C ASP A 23 10.57 12.29 -6.12
N ALA A 24 9.30 11.96 -5.80
CA ALA A 24 8.92 11.37 -4.52
C ALA A 24 9.62 10.03 -4.24
N LEU A 25 9.64 9.13 -5.22
CA LEU A 25 10.31 7.83 -5.07
C LEU A 25 11.83 8.00 -4.88
N GLN A 26 12.45 8.93 -5.62
CA GLN A 26 13.87 9.25 -5.45
C GLN A 26 14.16 9.89 -4.09
N HIS A 27 13.28 10.77 -3.62
CA HIS A 27 13.39 11.39 -2.30
C HIS A 27 13.34 10.33 -1.19
N ALA A 28 12.42 9.37 -1.28
CA ALA A 28 12.34 8.25 -0.35
C ALA A 28 13.66 7.43 -0.33
N LEU A 29 14.18 7.06 -1.51
CA LEU A 29 15.46 6.33 -1.62
C LEU A 29 16.65 7.13 -1.08
N GLY A 30 16.64 8.46 -1.29
CA GLY A 30 17.61 9.38 -0.72
C GLY A 30 17.56 9.37 0.81
N ALA A 31 16.37 9.45 1.40
CA ALA A 31 16.16 9.48 2.84
C ALA A 31 16.63 8.21 3.55
N VAL A 32 16.51 7.03 2.92
CA VAL A 32 17.03 5.75 3.45
C VAL A 32 18.54 5.84 3.74
N ARG A 33 19.29 6.62 2.95
CA ARG A 33 20.75 6.72 3.07
C ARG A 33 21.21 7.71 4.13
N GLN A 34 20.29 8.42 4.80
CA GLN A 34 20.62 9.50 5.73
C GLN A 34 20.71 9.05 7.20
N GLY A 35 20.79 7.74 7.46
CA GLY A 35 20.98 7.16 8.78
C GLY A 35 19.72 6.54 9.39
N MET A 36 19.66 6.48 10.72
CA MET A 36 18.58 5.81 11.45
C MET A 36 17.20 6.42 11.13
N PRO A 37 16.15 5.58 11.02
CA PRO A 37 14.79 6.06 10.81
C PRO A 37 14.26 6.82 12.02
N THR A 38 13.60 7.95 11.75
CA THR A 38 13.00 8.78 12.81
C THR A 38 11.65 9.34 12.35
N PRO A 39 10.72 9.58 13.29
CA PRO A 39 9.49 10.36 13.07
C PRO A 39 9.72 11.65 12.27
N GLN A 40 10.76 12.41 12.63
CA GLN A 40 11.09 13.68 12.00
C GLN A 40 11.35 13.52 10.50
N ARG A 41 12.04 12.45 10.10
CA ARG A 41 12.27 12.15 8.68
C ARG A 41 10.97 11.89 7.93
N VAL A 42 10.03 11.19 8.57
CA VAL A 42 8.71 10.93 7.98
C VAL A 42 7.96 12.25 7.81
N THR A 43 7.98 13.13 8.82
CA THR A 43 7.40 14.48 8.71
C THR A 43 8.00 15.28 7.54
N GLU A 44 9.33 15.24 7.36
CA GLU A 44 10.02 15.92 6.26
C GLU A 44 9.60 15.38 4.89
N LEU A 45 9.47 14.05 4.75
CA LEU A 45 8.99 13.42 3.52
C LEU A 45 7.54 13.75 3.21
N VAL A 46 6.67 13.76 4.23
CA VAL A 46 5.26 14.14 4.09
C VAL A 46 5.13 15.61 3.68
N GLY A 47 5.97 16.48 4.22
CA GLY A 47 6.00 17.90 3.89
C GLY A 47 4.62 18.56 4.02
N ASN A 48 4.10 19.08 2.91
CA ASN A 48 2.79 19.74 2.86
C ASN A 48 1.61 18.76 2.69
N ALA A 49 1.78 17.47 3.03
CA ALA A 49 0.74 16.45 2.93
C ALA A 49 0.16 16.26 1.51
N THR A 50 1.00 16.38 0.49
CA THR A 50 0.61 16.06 -0.89
C THR A 50 0.60 14.55 -1.12
N ALA A 51 -0.01 14.10 -2.23
CA ALA A 51 -0.02 12.69 -2.60
C ALA A 51 1.41 12.14 -2.79
N GLU A 52 2.29 12.94 -3.39
CA GLU A 52 3.70 12.62 -3.63
C GLU A 52 4.49 12.50 -2.31
N GLY A 53 4.26 13.43 -1.37
CA GLY A 53 4.91 13.38 -0.05
C GLY A 53 4.47 12.15 0.75
N LEU A 54 3.17 11.82 0.72
CA LEU A 54 2.66 10.60 1.36
C LEU A 54 3.18 9.32 0.71
N LEU A 55 3.31 9.30 -0.62
CA LEU A 55 3.95 8.19 -1.33
C LEU A 55 5.42 8.04 -0.91
N ALA A 56 6.18 9.14 -0.86
CA ALA A 56 7.58 9.12 -0.46
C ALA A 56 7.75 8.60 0.98
N ALA A 57 6.93 9.09 1.90
CA ALA A 57 6.91 8.65 3.29
C ALA A 57 6.56 7.16 3.42
N ALA A 58 5.56 6.68 2.69
CA ALA A 58 5.15 5.28 2.74
C ALA A 58 6.22 4.33 2.19
N VAL A 59 6.84 4.68 1.06
CA VAL A 59 7.95 3.90 0.48
C VAL A 59 9.15 3.91 1.42
N TYR A 60 9.48 5.05 2.02
CA TYR A 60 10.55 5.14 3.02
C TYR A 60 10.28 4.22 4.22
N CYS A 61 9.10 4.31 4.84
CA CYS A 61 8.75 3.50 6.01
C CYS A 61 8.79 2.00 5.69
N ALA A 62 8.32 1.61 4.50
CA ALA A 62 8.37 0.22 4.05
C ALA A 62 9.80 -0.27 3.70
N LEU A 63 10.71 0.63 3.32
CA LEU A 63 12.11 0.30 3.03
C LEU A 63 12.96 0.14 4.29
N VAL A 64 12.70 0.97 5.30
CA VAL A 64 13.54 1.02 6.51
C VAL A 64 12.98 0.19 7.68
N GLY A 65 11.71 -0.21 7.62
CA GLY A 65 11.12 -1.10 8.61
C GLY A 65 11.73 -2.50 8.54
N GLU A 66 12.18 -3.01 9.68
CA GLU A 66 12.69 -4.37 9.88
C GLU A 66 11.56 -5.40 9.81
N ASP A 67 10.35 -5.01 10.24
CA ASP A 67 9.14 -5.80 10.14
C ASP A 67 7.90 -4.92 9.88
N VAL A 68 6.76 -5.59 9.66
CA VAL A 68 5.47 -4.92 9.38
C VAL A 68 5.09 -3.97 10.51
N ARG A 69 5.32 -4.36 11.77
CA ARG A 69 4.95 -3.58 12.95
C ARG A 69 5.76 -2.29 12.99
N GLN A 70 7.08 -2.37 12.84
CA GLN A 70 7.97 -1.24 12.91
C GLN A 70 7.71 -0.26 11.75
N GLY A 71 7.52 -0.76 10.53
CA GLY A 71 7.19 0.06 9.37
C GLY A 71 5.85 0.82 9.55
N LEU A 72 4.81 0.14 10.04
CA LEU A 72 3.52 0.78 10.33
C LEU A 72 3.61 1.79 11.47
N CYS A 73 4.29 1.46 12.57
CA CYS A 73 4.51 2.39 13.69
C CYS A 73 5.24 3.64 13.22
N LEU A 74 6.30 3.49 12.42
CA LEU A 74 7.05 4.63 11.89
C LEU A 74 6.18 5.52 11.00
N ALA A 75 5.35 4.91 10.15
CA ALA A 75 4.48 5.63 9.22
C ALA A 75 3.36 6.42 9.90
N VAL A 76 2.93 6.06 11.11
CA VAL A 76 1.85 6.77 11.82
C VAL A 76 2.35 7.69 12.93
N ASN A 77 3.61 7.54 13.36
CA ASN A 77 4.23 8.36 14.40
C ASN A 77 4.82 9.65 13.81
N HIS A 78 4.00 10.47 13.17
CA HIS A 78 4.36 11.82 12.72
C HIS A 78 3.12 12.73 12.73
N ASP A 79 3.34 14.04 12.75
CA ASP A 79 2.25 15.02 12.61
C ASP A 79 1.78 15.09 11.15
N GLY A 80 0.47 15.22 10.93
CA GLY A 80 -0.13 15.28 9.59
C GLY A 80 -1.08 14.12 9.31
N PRO A 81 -1.34 13.77 8.04
CA PRO A 81 -2.31 12.73 7.66
C PRO A 81 -1.75 11.31 7.87
N SER A 82 -1.44 10.96 9.13
CA SER A 82 -0.85 9.68 9.53
C SER A 82 -1.70 8.47 9.13
N ALA A 83 -3.03 8.62 9.09
CA ALA A 83 -3.93 7.57 8.60
C ALA A 83 -3.66 7.20 7.12
N ALA A 84 -3.41 8.19 6.27
CA ALA A 84 -3.10 7.95 4.86
C ALA A 84 -1.68 7.35 4.69
N ALA A 85 -0.71 7.84 5.45
CA ALA A 85 0.65 7.29 5.47
C ALA A 85 0.65 5.82 5.93
N GLY A 86 -0.10 5.51 7.01
CA GLY A 86 -0.29 4.16 7.52
C GLY A 86 -0.97 3.24 6.51
N ALA A 87 -2.02 3.70 5.83
CA ALA A 87 -2.72 2.92 4.81
C ALA A 87 -1.82 2.58 3.61
N LEU A 88 -1.08 3.56 3.08
CA LEU A 88 -0.15 3.34 1.97
C LEU A 88 1.00 2.42 2.36
N THR A 89 1.59 2.64 3.54
CA THR A 89 2.67 1.80 4.06
C THR A 89 2.19 0.37 4.30
N GLY A 90 1.00 0.20 4.88
CA GLY A 90 0.37 -1.10 5.10
C GLY A 90 0.06 -1.84 3.81
N GLY A 91 -0.39 -1.15 2.77
CA GLY A 91 -0.59 -1.74 1.44
C GLY A 91 0.72 -2.28 0.85
N LEU A 92 1.81 -1.52 0.94
CA LEU A 92 3.12 -1.96 0.48
C LEU A 92 3.63 -3.17 1.27
N LEU A 93 3.64 -3.08 2.60
CA LEU A 93 4.12 -4.14 3.49
C LEU A 93 3.26 -5.40 3.38
N GLY A 94 1.94 -5.26 3.25
CA GLY A 94 1.02 -6.38 3.02
C GLY A 94 1.29 -7.09 1.70
N ALA A 95 1.54 -6.34 0.61
CA ALA A 95 1.92 -6.93 -0.68
C ALA A 95 3.30 -7.62 -0.64
N LEU A 96 4.23 -7.12 0.18
CA LEU A 96 5.58 -7.68 0.33
C LEU A 96 5.61 -8.96 1.18
N HIS A 97 4.85 -8.99 2.27
CA HIS A 97 4.97 -10.02 3.32
C HIS A 97 3.76 -10.94 3.44
N GLY A 98 2.64 -10.58 2.82
CA GLY A 98 1.36 -11.29 2.98
C GLY A 98 0.68 -11.02 4.32
N GLU A 99 -0.59 -11.40 4.43
CA GLU A 99 -1.41 -11.13 5.61
C GLU A 99 -0.94 -11.85 6.89
N THR A 100 -0.24 -12.98 6.76
CA THR A 100 0.28 -13.75 7.90
C THR A 100 1.39 -13.04 8.67
N ALA A 101 2.01 -12.01 8.06
CA ALA A 101 3.01 -11.17 8.71
C ALA A 101 2.39 -10.02 9.53
N LEU A 102 1.07 -9.80 9.45
CA LEU A 102 0.39 -8.74 10.17
C LEU A 102 0.34 -9.06 11.68
N PRO A 103 0.52 -8.06 12.58
CA PRO A 103 0.48 -8.29 14.02
C PRO A 103 -0.89 -8.82 14.52
N PRO A 104 -0.97 -10.06 15.07
CA PRO A 104 -2.26 -10.67 15.42
C PRO A 104 -3.06 -9.87 16.46
N ALA A 105 -2.37 -9.27 17.44
CA ALA A 105 -2.98 -8.43 18.45
C ALA A 105 -3.62 -7.16 17.88
N TRP A 106 -3.12 -6.62 16.76
CA TRP A 106 -3.75 -5.47 16.10
C TRP A 106 -4.94 -5.90 15.24
N LEU A 107 -4.83 -7.05 14.59
CA LEU A 107 -5.94 -7.62 13.82
C LEU A 107 -7.14 -8.02 14.69
N ALA A 108 -6.93 -8.32 15.97
CA ALA A 108 -8.01 -8.62 16.91
C ALA A 108 -8.90 -7.39 17.16
N GLU A 109 -8.33 -6.19 17.10
CA GLU A 109 -8.99 -4.91 17.39
C GLU A 109 -9.48 -4.20 16.13
N LEU A 110 -9.21 -4.75 14.94
CA LEU A 110 -9.54 -4.10 13.66
C LEU A 110 -11.05 -4.16 13.39
N GLU A 111 -11.69 -2.99 13.46
CA GLU A 111 -13.09 -2.81 13.06
C GLU A 111 -13.28 -3.21 11.58
N GLY A 112 -14.36 -3.95 11.31
CA GLY A 112 -14.69 -4.37 9.95
C GLY A 112 -13.75 -5.43 9.36
N ARG A 113 -12.86 -6.04 10.16
CA ARG A 113 -11.94 -7.09 9.68
C ARG A 113 -12.62 -8.20 8.88
N PRO A 114 -13.76 -8.79 9.30
CA PRO A 114 -14.42 -9.84 8.52
C PRO A 114 -14.81 -9.36 7.11
N THR A 115 -15.34 -8.14 7.00
CA THR A 115 -15.71 -7.53 5.72
C THR A 115 -14.49 -7.25 4.84
N ILE A 116 -13.41 -6.73 5.42
CA ILE A 116 -12.16 -6.47 4.68
C ILE A 116 -11.57 -7.77 4.13
N LEU A 117 -11.56 -8.85 4.93
CA LEU A 117 -11.08 -10.16 4.49
C LEU A 117 -11.94 -10.73 3.37
N GLU A 118 -13.27 -10.66 3.49
CA GLU A 118 -14.17 -11.11 2.42
C GLU A 118 -13.92 -10.34 1.11
N LEU A 119 -13.77 -9.01 1.18
CA LEU A 119 -13.45 -8.19 0.02
C LEU A 119 -12.06 -8.52 -0.58
N ALA A 120 -11.07 -8.82 0.26
CA ALA A 120 -9.73 -9.17 -0.19
C ALA A 120 -9.71 -10.55 -0.87
N ASP A 121 -10.38 -11.54 -0.29
CA ASP A 121 -10.53 -12.89 -0.86
C ASP A 121 -11.27 -12.84 -2.20
N ASP A 122 -12.33 -12.02 -2.27
CA ASP A 122 -13.11 -11.84 -3.48
C ASP A 122 -12.33 -11.13 -4.58
N PHE A 123 -11.56 -10.10 -4.23
CA PHE A 123 -10.65 -9.45 -5.16
C PHE A 123 -9.60 -10.42 -5.69
N ALA A 124 -9.00 -11.25 -4.82
CA ALA A 124 -8.04 -12.26 -5.23
C ALA A 124 -8.69 -13.30 -6.17
N MET A 125 -9.92 -13.73 -5.87
CA MET A 125 -10.68 -14.65 -6.71
C MET A 125 -11.01 -14.03 -8.08
N GLU A 126 -11.43 -12.77 -8.13
CA GLU A 126 -11.69 -12.06 -9.39
C GLU A 126 -10.45 -11.94 -10.27
N MET A 127 -9.31 -11.55 -9.68
CA MET A 127 -8.06 -11.35 -10.41
C MET A 127 -7.40 -12.66 -10.87
N THR A 128 -7.63 -13.78 -10.17
CA THR A 128 -6.94 -15.06 -10.46
C THR A 128 -7.84 -16.13 -11.08
N GLN A 129 -9.15 -16.06 -10.83
CA GLN A 129 -10.16 -17.04 -11.27
C GLN A 129 -11.28 -16.38 -12.09
N GLY A 130 -11.03 -15.22 -12.70
CA GLY A 130 -12.00 -14.49 -13.52
C GLY A 130 -12.78 -15.37 -14.51
N PRO A 131 -12.16 -16.27 -15.30
CA PRO A 131 -12.89 -17.16 -16.22
C PRO A 131 -13.87 -18.14 -15.54
N ALA A 132 -13.65 -18.49 -14.28
CA ALA A 132 -14.57 -19.33 -13.50
C ALA A 132 -15.76 -18.50 -12.97
N LEU A 133 -15.57 -17.21 -12.74
CA LEU A 133 -16.61 -16.28 -12.27
C LEU A 133 -17.41 -15.68 -13.43
N HIS A 134 -16.77 -15.52 -14.59
CA HIS A 134 -17.24 -14.78 -15.74
C HIS A 134 -17.06 -15.59 -17.01
N GLY A 135 -18.16 -16.22 -17.45
CA GLY A 135 -18.21 -16.98 -18.71
C GLY A 135 -18.95 -16.22 -19.82
N PRO A 136 -18.98 -16.77 -21.05
CA PRO A 136 -19.71 -16.19 -22.18
C PRO A 136 -21.21 -16.02 -21.91
N ALA A 137 -21.80 -16.88 -21.08
CA ALA A 137 -23.21 -16.83 -20.69
C ALA A 137 -23.51 -15.82 -19.57
N GLY A 138 -22.49 -15.15 -19.02
CA GLY A 138 -22.62 -14.19 -17.93
C GLY A 138 -21.79 -14.54 -16.71
N SER A 139 -22.01 -13.79 -15.63
CA SER A 139 -21.33 -14.00 -14.35
C SER A 139 -22.05 -15.06 -13.51
N SER A 140 -21.33 -15.77 -12.66
CA SER A 140 -21.93 -16.75 -11.76
C SER A 140 -22.97 -16.10 -10.84
N VAL A 141 -24.03 -16.85 -10.51
CA VAL A 141 -25.11 -16.36 -9.65
C VAL A 141 -24.58 -15.98 -8.26
N ALA A 142 -23.67 -16.79 -7.71
CA ALA A 142 -23.05 -16.52 -6.42
C ALA A 142 -22.26 -15.19 -6.43
N TRP A 143 -21.55 -14.90 -7.52
CA TRP A 143 -20.84 -13.63 -7.67
C TRP A 143 -21.80 -12.44 -7.77
N LEU A 144 -22.86 -12.55 -8.59
CA LEU A 144 -23.86 -11.48 -8.76
C LEU A 144 -24.70 -11.23 -7.50
N ALA A 145 -24.90 -12.23 -6.65
CA ALA A 145 -25.57 -12.06 -5.38
C ALA A 145 -24.79 -11.14 -4.42
N ARG A 146 -23.45 -11.20 -4.47
CA ARG A 146 -22.57 -10.34 -3.65
C ARG A 146 -22.26 -9.00 -4.32
N TYR A 147 -22.02 -9.02 -5.64
CA TYR A 147 -21.68 -7.85 -6.45
C TYR A 147 -22.74 -7.62 -7.53
N PRO A 148 -23.94 -7.12 -7.14
CA PRO A 148 -25.01 -6.87 -8.08
C PRO A 148 -24.62 -5.78 -9.07
N ARG A 149 -24.84 -6.04 -10.36
CA ARG A 149 -24.72 -5.02 -11.40
C ARG A 149 -26.08 -4.33 -11.54
N GLY A 150 -26.08 -3.01 -11.64
CA GLY A 150 -27.29 -2.26 -11.98
C GLY A 150 -27.86 -2.74 -13.32
N ALA A 151 -29.19 -2.77 -13.42
CA ALA A 151 -29.90 -3.10 -14.66
C ALA A 151 -29.69 -2.06 -15.75
#